data_AF-A0A537NHS1-F1
#
_entry.id   AF-A0A537NHS1-F1
#
_cell.length_a   1.000
_cell.length_b   1.000
_cell.length_c   1.000
_cell.angle_alpha   90.00
_cell.angle_beta   90.00
_cell.angle_gamma   90.00
#
_symmetry.space_group_name_H-M   'P 1'
#
loop_
_entity.id
_entity.type
_entity.pdbx_description
1 polymer ?
#
loop_
_entity_poly.entity_id
_entity_poly.type
_entity_poly.pdbx_seq_one_letter_code
_entity_poly.pdbx_strand_id
1 'polypeptide(L)'
;MRSSSTSWARSTAWYVDDEAFQGGEGRGQTIELGAGRLIPGFEDQLIGAEVDKPLDVKVTFPADYGNAELAGKEAVFKCTVKEIREFVDQPIDDELAKKNNFENLQAMRKAVTDRIGQEYAQIARGMIKRELLDKLADTYKFPVPEGLVEGEFNAIWQRIEEAKKNGEKVEDEDKAKQEYRDIAERRVRLGLLLADVGRSNNIDVTPEELNQAIMREAMRFPGQERQVLEFYGKNEQLKEQLRAPIFEEKTVDFILELAKVNEKPVTPEELLEAARKADEEEDKPAEQSPSA
;
A
#
# COMPACT_ATOMS: atom_id res chain seq x y z
N MET A 1 -13.94 22.36 -8.66
CA MET A 1 -13.84 22.83 -10.05
C MET A 1 -12.41 22.60 -10.54
N ARG A 2 -12.13 21.41 -11.08
CA ARG A 2 -11.03 21.18 -12.00
C ARG A 2 -11.69 20.78 -13.31
N SER A 3 -11.88 21.75 -14.19
CA SER A 3 -12.27 21.51 -15.56
C SER A 3 -10.97 21.24 -16.31
N SER A 4 -10.69 19.97 -16.53
CA SER A 4 -9.67 19.51 -17.47
C SER A 4 -10.36 18.45 -18.29
N SER A 5 -10.87 18.84 -19.46
CA SER A 5 -11.46 17.93 -20.44
C SER A 5 -10.34 17.01 -20.93
N THR A 6 -10.26 15.83 -20.32
CA THR A 6 -9.35 14.78 -20.76
C THR A 6 -10.04 14.02 -21.89
N SER A 7 -9.56 14.24 -23.10
CA SER A 7 -9.99 13.54 -24.30
C SER A 7 -9.09 12.32 -24.55
N TRP A 8 -9.67 11.22 -25.01
CA TRP A 8 -8.94 10.01 -25.37
C TRP A 8 -8.97 9.85 -26.88
N ALA A 9 -7.84 9.53 -27.50
CA ALA A 9 -7.76 9.11 -28.89
C ALA A 9 -7.34 7.64 -28.93
N ARG A 10 -8.11 6.78 -29.61
CA ARG A 10 -7.63 5.44 -30.00
C ARG A 10 -6.91 5.60 -31.31
N SER A 11 -5.64 5.20 -31.44
CA SER A 11 -4.97 5.21 -32.74
C SER A 11 -4.63 3.80 -33.24
N THR A 12 -4.56 3.63 -34.56
CA THR A 12 -4.02 2.43 -35.21
C THR A 12 -2.84 2.77 -36.10
N ALA A 13 -1.75 2.04 -35.83
CA ALA A 13 -0.52 1.85 -36.60
C ALA A 13 0.47 3.02 -36.61
N TRP A 14 1.70 2.69 -36.18
CA TRP A 14 2.91 3.53 -36.18
C TRP A 14 3.88 3.04 -37.26
N TYR A 15 4.42 3.96 -38.04
CA TYR A 15 5.55 3.71 -38.95
C TYR A 15 6.55 4.86 -38.81
N VAL A 16 7.85 4.55 -38.81
CA VAL A 16 8.97 5.49 -38.98
C VAL A 16 9.69 5.05 -40.26
N ASP A 17 9.96 5.99 -41.17
CA ASP A 17 10.82 5.86 -42.38
C ASP A 17 11.13 4.43 -42.87
N ASP A 18 10.17 3.77 -43.52
CA ASP A 18 10.26 2.49 -44.24
C ASP A 18 10.96 1.28 -43.54
N GLU A 19 11.37 1.39 -42.27
CA GLU A 19 11.82 0.26 -41.42
C GLU A 19 11.30 0.39 -39.98
N ALA A 20 10.51 -0.62 -39.56
CA ALA A 20 9.96 -0.70 -38.21
C ALA A 20 11.04 -1.07 -37.18
N PHE A 21 11.14 -0.32 -36.08
CA PHE A 21 11.98 -0.71 -34.94
C PHE A 21 11.28 -1.77 -34.07
N GLN A 22 12.09 -2.65 -33.46
CA GLN A 22 11.57 -3.72 -32.60
C GLN A 22 10.89 -3.12 -31.36
N GLY A 23 9.59 -3.35 -31.21
CA GLY A 23 8.78 -2.80 -30.11
C GLY A 23 8.04 -1.49 -30.41
N GLY A 24 8.15 -0.95 -31.64
CA GLY A 24 7.48 0.28 -32.05
C GLY A 24 6.06 0.15 -32.59
N GLU A 25 5.59 -1.09 -32.78
CA GLU A 25 4.26 -1.33 -33.33
C GLU A 25 3.21 -1.45 -32.21
N GLY A 26 2.18 -0.61 -32.30
CA GLY A 26 1.04 -0.58 -31.39
C GLY A 26 -0.24 -0.43 -32.20
N ARG A 27 -1.18 -1.36 -32.01
CA ARG A 27 -2.49 -1.33 -32.68
C ARG A 27 -3.59 -1.23 -31.62
N GLY A 28 -4.51 -0.27 -31.79
CA GLY A 28 -5.68 -0.12 -30.92
C GLY A 28 -5.34 0.40 -29.51
N GLN A 29 -4.20 1.07 -29.35
CA GLN A 29 -3.80 1.66 -28.07
C GLN A 29 -4.75 2.81 -27.73
N THR A 30 -5.19 2.84 -26.47
CA THR A 30 -6.05 3.91 -25.94
C THR A 30 -5.15 4.89 -25.22
N ILE A 31 -5.06 6.13 -25.72
CA ILE A 31 -4.19 7.17 -25.19
C ILE A 31 -5.04 8.21 -24.45
N GLU A 32 -4.68 8.48 -23.20
CA GLU A 32 -5.23 9.57 -22.40
C GLU A 32 -4.40 10.84 -22.65
N LEU A 33 -5.01 11.88 -23.21
CA LEU A 33 -4.28 13.13 -23.46
C LEU A 33 -4.08 13.90 -22.16
N GLY A 34 -2.85 14.38 -21.92
CA GLY A 34 -2.46 15.10 -20.71
C GLY A 34 -2.04 14.19 -19.55
N ALA A 35 -1.98 12.88 -19.76
CA ALA A 35 -1.50 11.94 -18.74
C ALA A 35 0.03 11.95 -18.61
N GLY A 36 0.76 12.47 -19.61
CA GLY A 36 2.21 12.59 -19.60
C GLY A 36 2.91 11.22 -19.55
N ARG A 37 2.25 10.18 -20.08
CA ARG A 37 2.76 8.80 -20.08
C ARG A 37 3.57 8.48 -21.32
N LEU A 38 3.40 9.28 -22.38
CA LEU A 38 4.12 9.13 -23.65
C LEU A 38 5.31 10.08 -23.73
N ILE A 39 6.06 9.97 -24.82
CA ILE A 39 7.22 10.83 -25.11
C ILE A 39 6.75 12.30 -25.07
N PRO A 40 7.47 13.21 -24.39
CA PRO A 40 7.11 14.63 -24.36
C PRO A 40 6.89 15.20 -25.77
N GLY A 41 5.83 16.00 -25.95
CA GLY A 41 5.44 16.57 -27.23
C GLY A 41 4.63 15.64 -28.15
N PHE A 42 4.44 14.37 -27.78
CA PHE A 42 3.64 13.43 -28.54
C PHE A 42 2.14 13.70 -28.43
N GLU A 43 1.64 13.77 -27.20
CA GLU A 43 0.21 13.97 -26.90
C GLU A 43 -0.27 15.32 -27.45
N ASP A 44 0.56 16.35 -27.40
CA ASP A 44 0.26 17.70 -27.90
C ASP A 44 -0.05 17.73 -29.40
N GLN A 45 0.62 16.87 -30.18
CA GLN A 45 0.41 16.79 -31.64
C GLN A 45 -0.85 16.02 -32.01
N LEU A 46 -1.41 15.22 -31.10
CA LEU A 46 -2.70 14.56 -31.29
C LEU A 46 -3.88 15.51 -31.01
N ILE A 47 -3.64 16.67 -30.40
CA ILE A 47 -4.67 17.68 -30.15
C ILE A 47 -5.17 18.27 -31.47
N GLY A 48 -6.48 18.20 -31.71
CA GLY A 48 -7.10 18.65 -32.95
C GLY A 48 -7.01 17.66 -34.10
N ALA A 49 -6.46 16.46 -33.88
CA ALA A 49 -6.49 15.38 -34.86
C ALA A 49 -7.94 14.95 -35.16
N GLU A 50 -8.22 14.63 -36.42
CA GLU A 50 -9.53 14.13 -36.85
C GLU A 50 -9.54 12.60 -36.91
N VAL A 51 -10.72 12.02 -36.66
CA VAL A 51 -10.94 10.59 -36.77
C VAL A 51 -10.74 10.12 -38.22
N ASP A 52 -10.11 8.95 -38.36
CA ASP A 52 -9.70 8.25 -39.56
C ASP A 52 -8.74 9.02 -40.49
N LYS A 53 -8.17 10.15 -40.04
CA LYS A 53 -7.13 10.86 -40.78
C LYS A 53 -5.73 10.42 -40.35
N PRO A 54 -4.82 10.17 -41.32
CA PRO A 54 -3.41 9.95 -41.00
C PRO A 54 -2.78 11.25 -40.50
N LEU A 55 -1.91 11.13 -39.49
CA LEU A 55 -1.19 12.23 -38.87
C LEU A 55 0.24 11.76 -38.57
N ASP A 56 1.24 12.54 -38.97
CA ASP A 56 2.64 12.26 -38.64
C ASP A 56 3.02 13.06 -37.38
N VAL A 57 3.24 12.36 -36.28
CA VAL A 57 3.69 12.94 -35.00
C VAL A 57 5.21 12.86 -34.92
N LYS A 58 5.89 14.01 -34.79
CA LYS A 58 7.35 14.05 -34.75
C LYS A 58 7.82 14.33 -33.33
N VAL A 59 8.62 13.43 -32.76
CA VAL A 59 9.13 13.60 -31.39
C VAL A 59 10.61 13.28 -31.32
N THR A 60 11.25 13.82 -30.30
CA THR A 60 12.62 13.48 -29.92
C THR A 60 12.57 12.67 -28.64
N PHE A 61 13.16 11.48 -28.65
CA PHE A 61 13.27 10.67 -27.44
C PHE A 61 14.14 11.40 -26.40
N PRO A 62 13.77 11.35 -25.10
CA PRO A 62 14.60 11.89 -24.04
C PRO A 62 16.01 11.31 -24.04
N ALA A 63 16.99 12.07 -23.55
CA ALA A 63 18.38 11.61 -23.48
C ALA A 63 18.57 10.44 -22.50
N ASP A 64 17.67 10.31 -21.53
CA ASP A 64 17.60 9.28 -20.49
C ASP A 64 16.61 8.16 -20.81
N TYR A 65 16.19 8.02 -22.08
CA TYR A 65 15.26 6.98 -22.49
C TYR A 65 15.85 5.58 -22.26
N GLY A 66 15.06 4.67 -21.68
CA GLY A 66 15.52 3.34 -21.25
C GLY A 66 16.08 2.44 -22.35
N ASN A 67 15.85 2.78 -23.63
CA ASN A 67 16.50 2.16 -24.76
C ASN A 67 17.62 3.07 -25.30
N ALA A 68 18.88 2.67 -25.09
CA ALA A 68 20.07 3.40 -25.50
C ALA A 68 20.17 3.65 -27.03
N GLU A 69 19.52 2.82 -27.85
CA GLU A 69 19.51 3.02 -29.30
C GLU A 69 18.53 4.11 -29.74
N LEU A 70 17.56 4.47 -28.91
CA LEU A 70 16.54 5.48 -29.21
C LEU A 70 16.78 6.79 -28.45
N ALA A 71 17.50 6.75 -27.33
CA ALA A 71 17.80 7.92 -26.51
C ALA A 71 18.37 9.10 -27.33
N GLY A 72 17.73 10.27 -27.22
CA GLY A 72 18.12 11.49 -27.93
C GLY A 72 17.86 11.52 -29.43
N LYS A 73 17.29 10.47 -30.03
CA LYS A 73 17.00 10.43 -31.47
C LYS A 73 15.63 11.02 -31.80
N GLU A 74 15.51 11.58 -33.00
CA GLU A 74 14.24 11.98 -33.57
C GLU A 74 13.53 10.77 -34.19
N ALA A 75 12.20 10.74 -34.07
CA ALA A 75 11.36 9.73 -34.69
C ALA A 75 10.06 10.33 -35.20
N VAL A 76 9.57 9.78 -36.32
CA VAL A 76 8.29 10.15 -36.92
C VAL A 76 7.32 9.00 -36.73
N PHE A 77 6.26 9.26 -35.98
CA PHE A 77 5.20 8.33 -35.68
C PHE A 77 4.02 8.60 -36.62
N LYS A 78 3.81 7.74 -37.61
CA LYS A 78 2.53 7.77 -38.36
C LYS A 78 1.41 7.36 -37.41
N CYS A 79 0.32 8.08 -37.34
CA CYS A 79 -0.82 7.80 -36.47
C CYS A 79 -2.08 7.82 -37.29
N THR A 80 -3.08 7.05 -36.89
CA THR A 80 -4.45 7.27 -37.37
C THR A 80 -5.39 7.17 -36.18
N VAL A 81 -6.04 8.27 -35.80
CA VAL A 81 -7.03 8.28 -34.71
C VAL A 81 -8.30 7.59 -35.20
N LYS A 82 -8.79 6.57 -34.51
CA LYS A 82 -9.99 5.78 -34.81
C LYS A 82 -11.22 6.21 -34.03
N GLU A 83 -11.03 6.70 -32.82
CA GLU A 83 -12.13 7.10 -31.96
C GLU A 83 -11.62 8.18 -31.01
N ILE A 84 -12.42 9.24 -30.83
CA ILE A 84 -12.17 10.24 -29.81
C ILE A 84 -13.28 10.11 -28.76
N ARG A 85 -12.90 9.96 -27.49
CA ARG A 85 -13.84 9.91 -26.36
C ARG A 85 -13.57 11.09 -25.44
N GLU A 86 -14.62 11.65 -24.87
CA GLU A 86 -14.52 12.66 -23.83
C GLU A 86 -15.04 12.08 -22.51
N PHE A 87 -14.38 12.42 -21.41
CA PHE A 87 -14.98 12.21 -20.09
C PHE A 87 -16.18 13.14 -19.94
N VAL A 88 -17.36 12.54 -19.97
CA VAL A 88 -18.57 13.24 -19.59
C VAL A 88 -18.79 12.97 -18.10
N ASP A 89 -18.82 14.05 -17.32
CA ASP A 89 -19.22 13.98 -15.92
C ASP A 89 -20.59 13.30 -15.83
N GLN A 90 -20.64 12.18 -15.12
CA GLN A 90 -21.93 11.56 -14.83
C GLN A 90 -22.61 12.34 -13.70
N PRO A 91 -23.90 12.67 -13.83
CA PRO A 91 -24.66 13.21 -12.72
C PRO A 91 -24.51 12.31 -11.49
N ILE A 92 -24.23 12.92 -10.35
CA ILE A 92 -24.17 12.20 -9.08
C ILE A 92 -25.61 12.06 -8.56
N ASP A 93 -26.32 11.09 -9.11
CA ASP A 93 -27.75 10.83 -8.86
C ASP A 93 -28.02 9.33 -8.57
N ASP A 94 -29.31 8.98 -8.46
CA ASP A 94 -29.73 7.60 -8.17
C ASP A 94 -29.43 6.63 -9.34
N GLU A 95 -29.30 7.11 -10.57
CA GLU A 95 -28.95 6.26 -11.72
C GLU A 95 -27.49 5.83 -11.66
N LEU A 96 -26.59 6.71 -11.21
CA LEU A 96 -25.21 6.35 -10.89
C LEU A 96 -25.15 5.28 -9.79
N ALA A 97 -25.94 5.42 -8.74
CA ALA A 97 -26.02 4.43 -7.67
C ALA A 97 -26.50 3.07 -8.16
N LYS A 98 -27.58 3.01 -8.96
CA LYS A 98 -28.11 1.75 -9.53
C LYS A 98 -27.09 1.05 -10.41
N LYS A 99 -26.33 1.79 -11.24
CA LYS A 99 -25.23 1.23 -12.05
C LYS A 99 -24.12 0.59 -11.20
N ASN A 100 -23.97 1.03 -9.96
CA ASN A 100 -23.02 0.50 -8.99
C ASN A 100 -23.67 -0.47 -7.98
N ASN A 101 -24.86 -1.01 -8.30
CA ASN A 101 -25.60 -1.96 -7.47
C ASN A 101 -26.07 -1.41 -6.10
N PHE A 102 -26.32 -0.11 -6.02
CA PHE A 102 -26.97 0.53 -4.86
C PHE A 102 -28.41 0.92 -5.17
N GLU A 103 -29.27 0.94 -4.15
CA GLU A 103 -30.69 1.29 -4.31
C GLU A 103 -30.88 2.76 -4.76
N ASN A 104 -30.08 3.66 -4.19
CA ASN A 104 -30.11 5.10 -4.44
C ASN A 104 -28.79 5.76 -4.03
N LEU A 105 -28.66 7.05 -4.32
CA LEU A 105 -27.45 7.82 -4.03
C LEU A 105 -27.14 7.91 -2.53
N GLN A 106 -28.17 7.95 -1.67
CA GLN A 106 -27.97 8.00 -0.23
C GLN A 106 -27.32 6.72 0.28
N ALA A 107 -27.77 5.55 -0.18
CA ALA A 107 -27.20 4.26 0.15
C ALA A 107 -25.74 4.15 -0.32
N MET A 108 -25.47 4.60 -1.56
CA MET A 108 -24.10 4.64 -2.10
C MET A 108 -23.19 5.57 -1.27
N ARG A 109 -23.64 6.79 -0.97
CA ARG A 109 -22.89 7.75 -0.15
C ARG A 109 -22.59 7.19 1.23
N LYS A 110 -23.58 6.57 1.89
CA LYS A 110 -23.40 5.93 3.19
C LYS A 110 -22.33 4.83 3.12
N ALA A 111 -22.41 3.94 2.13
CA ALA A 111 -21.44 2.86 1.97
C ALA A 111 -20.00 3.37 1.74
N VAL A 112 -19.85 4.41 0.90
CA VAL A 112 -18.56 5.05 0.66
C VAL A 112 -18.04 5.75 1.92
N THR A 113 -18.88 6.50 2.63
CA THR A 113 -18.51 7.14 3.89
C THR A 113 -18.12 6.12 4.95
N ASP A 114 -18.88 5.04 5.11
CA ASP A 114 -18.59 3.98 6.07
C ASP A 114 -17.24 3.31 5.74
N ARG A 115 -16.97 3.05 4.45
CA ARG A 115 -15.68 2.51 4.01
C ARG A 115 -14.52 3.44 4.32
N ILE A 116 -14.61 4.71 3.93
CA ILE A 116 -13.55 5.70 4.20
C ILE A 116 -13.36 5.88 5.71
N GLY A 117 -14.46 5.92 6.47
CA GLY A 117 -14.43 6.00 7.92
C GLY A 117 -13.73 4.79 8.56
N GLN A 118 -13.96 3.57 8.04
CA GLN A 118 -13.24 2.37 8.47
C GLN A 118 -11.74 2.45 8.15
N GLU A 119 -11.37 2.94 6.95
CA GLU A 119 -9.96 3.15 6.58
C GLU A 119 -9.27 4.12 7.56
N TYR A 120 -9.88 5.26 7.87
CA TYR A 120 -9.32 6.20 8.86
C TYR A 120 -9.30 5.64 10.29
N ALA A 121 -10.32 4.88 10.68
CA ALA A 121 -10.35 4.23 12.00
C ALA A 121 -9.20 3.22 12.15
N GLN A 122 -8.87 2.46 11.11
CA GLN A 122 -7.73 1.54 11.14
C GLN A 122 -6.40 2.28 11.29
N ILE A 123 -6.23 3.41 10.59
CA ILE A 123 -5.02 4.24 10.69
C ILE A 123 -4.89 4.81 12.10
N ALA A 124 -5.96 5.44 12.62
CA ALA A 124 -5.98 5.98 13.97
C ALA A 124 -5.73 4.90 15.04
N ARG A 125 -6.28 3.68 14.83
CA ARG A 125 -6.04 2.53 15.70
C ARG A 125 -4.56 2.11 15.68
N GLY A 126 -3.93 2.07 14.51
CA GLY A 126 -2.49 1.79 14.39
C GLY A 126 -1.65 2.81 15.16
N MET A 127 -1.98 4.09 15.05
CA MET A 127 -1.28 5.16 15.75
C MET A 127 -1.41 5.07 17.27
N ILE A 128 -2.62 4.89 17.81
CA ILE A 128 -2.81 4.81 19.26
C ILE A 128 -2.18 3.56 19.85
N LYS A 129 -2.23 2.44 19.11
CA LYS A 129 -1.53 1.21 19.48
C LYS A 129 -0.03 1.45 19.57
N ARG A 130 0.56 2.10 18.56
CA ARG A 130 1.98 2.44 18.56
C ARG A 130 2.37 3.32 19.74
N GLU A 131 1.63 4.41 19.97
CA GLU A 131 1.88 5.32 21.10
C GLU A 131 1.79 4.59 22.44
N LEU A 132 0.84 3.65 22.58
CA LEU A 132 0.75 2.80 23.77
C LEU A 132 2.00 1.92 23.92
N LEU A 133 2.39 1.19 22.88
CA LEU A 133 3.55 0.30 22.92
C LEU A 133 4.86 1.07 23.18
N ASP A 134 5.01 2.27 22.63
CA ASP A 134 6.15 3.15 22.89
C ASP A 134 6.21 3.54 24.38
N LYS A 135 5.10 4.03 24.94
CA LYS A 135 5.02 4.36 26.36
C LYS A 135 5.31 3.16 27.26
N LEU A 136 4.79 1.98 26.91
CA LEU A 136 5.06 0.75 27.66
C LEU A 136 6.54 0.36 27.59
N ALA A 137 7.17 0.45 26.42
CA ALA A 137 8.58 0.16 26.23
C ALA A 137 9.50 1.11 27.02
N ASP A 138 9.15 2.40 27.05
CA ASP A 138 9.92 3.43 27.76
C ASP A 138 9.77 3.32 29.28
N THR A 139 8.57 2.97 29.74
CA THR A 139 8.24 2.88 31.17
C THR A 139 8.81 1.61 31.81
N TYR A 140 8.70 0.47 31.13
CA TYR A 140 9.07 -0.83 31.68
C TYR A 140 10.38 -1.34 31.09
N LYS A 141 11.49 -1.11 31.81
CA LYS A 141 12.83 -1.57 31.45
C LYS A 141 13.23 -2.76 32.33
N PHE A 142 13.14 -3.97 31.79
CA PHE A 142 13.57 -5.19 32.44
C PHE A 142 14.43 -6.04 31.50
N PRO A 143 15.37 -6.84 32.04
CA PRO A 143 16.20 -7.71 31.23
C PRO A 143 15.33 -8.80 30.60
N VAL A 144 15.54 -9.02 29.30
CA VAL A 144 14.87 -10.08 28.54
C VAL A 144 15.80 -11.28 28.34
N PRO A 145 15.26 -12.51 28.22
CA PRO A 145 16.10 -13.68 27.98
C PRO A 145 16.84 -13.57 26.64
N GLU A 146 18.16 -13.69 26.66
CA GLU A 146 19.00 -13.52 25.46
C GLU A 146 18.62 -14.47 24.33
N GLY A 147 18.28 -15.72 24.62
CA GLY A 147 17.83 -16.67 23.59
C GLY A 147 16.56 -16.24 22.85
N LEU A 148 15.65 -15.48 23.50
CA LEU A 148 14.47 -14.93 22.82
C LEU A 148 14.87 -13.74 21.93
N VAL A 149 15.78 -12.89 22.39
CA VAL A 149 16.32 -11.77 21.60
C VAL A 149 17.05 -12.28 20.37
N GLU A 150 17.87 -13.32 20.51
CA GLU A 150 18.57 -13.95 19.40
C GLU A 150 17.60 -14.58 18.40
N GLY A 151 16.53 -15.23 18.88
CA GLY A 151 15.49 -15.78 18.03
C GLY A 151 14.80 -14.70 17.17
N GLU A 152 14.39 -13.60 17.80
CA GLU A 152 13.75 -12.47 17.12
C GLU A 152 14.73 -11.77 16.16
N PHE A 153 15.96 -11.52 16.60
CA PHE A 153 17.02 -10.93 15.77
C PHE A 153 17.28 -11.77 14.52
N ASN A 154 17.41 -13.10 14.67
CA ASN A 154 17.66 -13.98 13.54
C ASN A 154 16.49 -13.99 12.54
N ALA A 155 15.24 -13.91 13.03
CA ALA A 155 14.07 -13.80 12.17
C ALA A 155 14.06 -12.49 11.36
N ILE A 156 14.44 -11.37 11.99
CA ILE A 156 14.62 -10.08 11.31
C ILE A 156 15.76 -10.16 10.29
N TRP A 157 16.91 -10.68 10.71
CA TRP A 157 18.12 -10.75 9.89
C TRP A 157 17.94 -11.63 8.64
N GLN A 158 17.23 -12.75 8.75
CA GLN A 158 16.91 -13.60 7.60
C GLN A 158 16.14 -12.84 6.51
N ARG A 159 15.16 -12.01 6.89
CA ARG A 159 14.41 -11.19 5.92
C ARG A 159 15.29 -10.17 5.23
N ILE A 160 16.22 -9.57 5.97
CA ILE A 160 17.21 -8.62 5.42
C ILE A 160 18.15 -9.34 4.45
N GLU A 161 18.62 -10.54 4.77
CA GLU A 161 19.45 -11.34 3.88
C GLU A 161 18.71 -11.74 2.59
N GLU A 162 17.40 -12.01 2.67
CA GLU A 162 16.54 -12.24 1.51
C GLU A 162 16.39 -10.97 0.65
N ALA A 163 16.15 -9.81 1.28
CA ALA A 163 16.08 -8.53 0.59
C ALA A 163 17.41 -8.14 -0.09
N LYS A 164 18.55 -8.41 0.58
CA LYS A 164 19.89 -8.27 -0.02
C LYS A 164 20.07 -9.11 -1.27
N LYS A 165 19.59 -10.36 -1.26
CA LYS A 165 19.63 -11.24 -2.44
C LYS A 165 18.80 -10.68 -3.60
N ASN A 166 17.77 -9.88 -3.31
CA ASN A 166 16.93 -9.21 -4.29
C ASN A 166 17.48 -7.84 -4.75
N GLY A 167 18.68 -7.46 -4.31
CA GLY A 167 19.39 -6.28 -4.79
C GLY A 167 19.34 -5.06 -3.86
N GLU A 168 18.77 -5.18 -2.66
CA GLU A 168 18.80 -4.11 -1.66
C GLU A 168 20.18 -4.01 -1.01
N LYS A 169 20.68 -2.77 -0.84
CA LYS A 169 21.94 -2.51 -0.16
C LYS A 169 21.68 -2.19 1.31
N VAL A 170 22.41 -2.85 2.20
CA VAL A 170 22.51 -2.44 3.61
C VAL A 170 23.84 -1.76 3.79
N GLU A 171 23.82 -0.48 4.15
CA GLU A 171 25.02 0.28 4.50
C GLU A 171 25.44 -0.08 5.93
N ASP A 172 26.75 -0.27 6.15
CA ASP A 172 27.37 -0.59 7.45
C ASP A 172 26.71 -1.76 8.21
N GLU A 173 27.11 -2.99 7.83
CA GLU A 173 26.48 -4.21 8.32
C GLU A 173 26.57 -4.39 9.84
N ASP A 174 27.66 -3.95 10.47
CA ASP A 174 27.86 -4.13 11.91
C ASP A 174 27.00 -3.15 12.71
N LYS A 175 26.89 -1.90 12.25
CA LYS A 175 25.96 -0.92 12.82
C LYS A 175 24.52 -1.38 12.69
N ALA A 176 24.14 -1.87 11.50
CA ALA A 176 22.81 -2.40 11.25
C ALA A 176 22.49 -3.59 12.17
N LYS A 177 23.42 -4.53 12.38
CA LYS A 177 23.21 -5.67 13.30
C LYS A 177 22.90 -5.24 14.73
N GLN A 178 23.63 -4.26 15.26
CA GLN A 178 23.37 -3.78 16.61
C GLN A 178 21.98 -3.15 16.71
N GLU A 179 21.61 -2.32 15.74
CA GLU A 179 20.31 -1.66 15.73
C GLU A 179 19.15 -2.66 15.61
N TYR A 180 19.28 -3.69 14.77
CA TYR A 180 18.29 -4.76 14.71
C TYR A 180 18.24 -5.61 15.98
N ARG A 181 19.35 -5.74 16.70
CA ARG A 181 19.37 -6.40 18.02
C ARG A 181 18.60 -5.58 19.05
N ASP A 182 18.73 -4.26 19.03
CA ASP A 182 17.98 -3.36 19.91
C ASP A 182 16.47 -3.41 19.59
N ILE A 183 16.10 -3.47 18.30
CA ILE A 183 14.72 -3.68 17.85
C ILE A 183 14.19 -5.03 18.35
N ALA A 184 14.97 -6.10 18.20
CA ALA A 184 14.60 -7.43 18.69
C ALA A 184 14.39 -7.44 20.21
N GLU A 185 15.29 -6.80 20.97
CA GLU A 185 15.16 -6.68 22.42
C GLU A 185 13.87 -5.95 22.81
N ARG A 186 13.57 -4.84 22.13
CA ARG A 186 12.35 -4.07 22.33
C ARG A 186 11.10 -4.91 22.05
N ARG A 187 11.05 -5.65 20.94
CA ARG A 187 9.93 -6.52 20.57
C ARG A 187 9.72 -7.64 21.57
N VAL A 188 10.79 -8.32 21.98
CA VAL A 188 10.72 -9.38 23.01
C VAL A 188 10.20 -8.82 24.33
N ARG A 189 10.68 -7.65 24.75
CA ARG A 189 10.24 -7.02 25.99
C ARG A 189 8.75 -6.70 25.97
N LEU A 190 8.27 -6.06 24.90
CA LEU A 190 6.86 -5.74 24.72
C LEU A 190 6.00 -7.01 24.63
N GLY A 191 6.43 -8.02 23.88
CA GLY A 191 5.73 -9.29 23.77
C GLY A 191 5.58 -10.00 25.13
N LEU A 192 6.63 -10.01 25.95
CA LEU A 192 6.57 -10.56 27.31
C LEU A 192 5.64 -9.75 28.23
N LEU A 193 5.69 -8.42 28.14
CA LEU A 193 4.82 -7.54 28.92
C LEU A 193 3.34 -7.75 28.57
N LEU A 194 3.01 -7.75 27.27
CA LEU A 194 1.64 -7.98 26.82
C LEU A 194 1.16 -9.40 27.17
N ALA A 195 2.04 -10.41 27.04
CA ALA A 195 1.71 -11.77 27.46
C ALA A 195 1.39 -11.86 28.95
N ASP A 196 2.14 -11.16 29.81
CA ASP A 196 1.88 -11.12 31.25
C ASP A 196 0.57 -10.39 31.59
N VAL A 197 0.31 -9.25 30.97
CA VAL A 197 -0.95 -8.50 31.12
C VAL A 197 -2.14 -9.33 30.68
N GLY A 198 -2.07 -9.92 29.49
CA GLY A 198 -3.17 -10.72 28.96
C GLY A 198 -3.45 -11.96 29.82
N ARG A 199 -2.43 -12.69 30.27
CA ARG A 199 -2.60 -13.85 31.15
C ARG A 199 -3.15 -13.47 32.52
N SER A 200 -2.61 -12.43 33.15
CA SER A 200 -3.05 -12.00 34.50
C SER A 200 -4.49 -11.50 34.51
N ASN A 201 -5.00 -11.04 33.37
CA ASN A 201 -6.38 -10.59 33.19
C ASN A 201 -7.29 -11.59 32.46
N ASN A 202 -6.84 -12.84 32.28
CA ASN A 202 -7.60 -13.92 31.64
C ASN A 202 -8.12 -13.57 30.23
N ILE A 203 -7.33 -12.81 29.48
CA ILE A 203 -7.58 -12.57 28.06
C ILE A 203 -7.24 -13.86 27.32
N ASP A 204 -8.18 -14.36 26.52
CA ASP A 204 -7.99 -15.54 25.69
C ASP A 204 -8.62 -15.31 24.31
N VAL A 205 -8.16 -16.06 23.31
CA VAL A 205 -8.66 -16.00 21.94
C VAL A 205 -9.60 -17.18 21.69
N THR A 206 -10.87 -16.88 21.45
CA THR A 206 -11.88 -17.92 21.29
C THR A 206 -11.77 -18.60 19.92
N PRO A 207 -12.28 -19.84 19.78
CA PRO A 207 -12.36 -20.51 18.47
C PRO A 207 -13.14 -19.70 17.42
N GLU A 208 -14.17 -18.96 17.84
CA GLU A 208 -14.96 -18.09 16.96
C GLU A 208 -14.10 -16.94 16.41
N GLU A 209 -13.28 -16.31 17.25
CA GLU A 209 -12.38 -15.22 16.83
C GLU A 209 -11.31 -15.72 15.85
N LEU A 210 -10.77 -16.92 16.08
CA LEU A 210 -9.87 -17.58 15.12
C LEU A 210 -10.56 -17.87 13.80
N ASN A 211 -11.77 -18.42 13.83
CA ASN A 211 -12.54 -18.69 12.62
C ASN A 211 -12.86 -17.40 11.85
N GLN A 212 -13.18 -16.31 12.55
CA GLN A 212 -13.37 -15.00 11.93
C GLN A 212 -12.08 -14.46 11.29
N ALA A 213 -10.92 -14.66 11.92
CA ALA A 213 -9.64 -14.27 11.35
C ALA A 213 -9.32 -15.06 10.07
N ILE A 214 -9.60 -16.37 10.07
CA ILE A 214 -9.45 -17.22 8.87
C ILE A 214 -10.38 -16.74 7.74
N MET A 215 -11.63 -16.38 8.06
CA MET A 215 -12.57 -15.82 7.09
C MET A 215 -12.09 -14.47 6.54
N ARG A 216 -11.51 -13.61 7.39
CA ARG A 216 -10.89 -12.34 6.95
C ARG A 216 -9.72 -12.59 5.99
N GLU A 217 -8.90 -13.59 6.27
CA GLU A 217 -7.79 -13.95 5.39
C GLU A 217 -8.31 -14.48 4.05
N ALA A 218 -9.34 -15.33 4.05
CA ALA A 218 -9.95 -15.83 2.82
C ALA A 218 -10.51 -14.69 1.94
N MET A 219 -11.12 -13.67 2.55
CA MET A 219 -11.65 -12.49 1.83
C MET A 219 -10.55 -11.67 1.11
N ARG A 220 -9.28 -11.82 1.49
CA ARG A 220 -8.15 -11.18 0.79
C ARG A 220 -7.82 -11.84 -0.55
N PHE A 221 -8.36 -13.03 -0.82
CA PHE A 221 -8.13 -13.80 -2.05
C PHE A 221 -9.44 -14.13 -2.79
N PRO A 222 -10.08 -13.13 -3.45
CA PRO A 222 -11.32 -13.35 -4.19
C PRO A 222 -11.20 -14.45 -5.25
N GLY A 223 -12.15 -15.39 -5.27
CA GLY A 223 -12.16 -16.55 -6.17
C GLY A 223 -11.31 -17.75 -5.70
N GLN A 224 -10.59 -17.63 -4.59
CA GLN A 224 -9.79 -18.71 -3.99
C GLN A 224 -10.15 -18.97 -2.52
N GLU A 225 -11.24 -18.38 -2.03
CA GLU A 225 -11.64 -18.38 -0.62
C GLU A 225 -11.71 -19.80 -0.05
N ARG A 226 -12.32 -20.72 -0.80
CA ARG A 226 -12.43 -22.13 -0.39
C ARG A 226 -11.06 -22.81 -0.24
N GLN A 227 -10.10 -22.50 -1.10
CA GLN A 227 -8.75 -23.07 -1.01
C GLN A 227 -8.04 -22.55 0.23
N VAL A 228 -8.18 -21.25 0.54
CA VAL A 228 -7.64 -20.64 1.76
C VAL A 228 -8.26 -21.29 3.01
N LEU A 229 -9.59 -21.44 3.06
CA LEU A 229 -10.27 -22.09 4.18
C LEU A 229 -9.80 -23.55 4.37
N GLU A 230 -9.69 -24.32 3.28
CA GLU A 230 -9.18 -25.69 3.34
C GLU A 230 -7.70 -25.75 3.77
N PHE A 231 -6.90 -24.78 3.34
CA PHE A 231 -5.49 -24.67 3.71
C PHE A 231 -5.31 -24.42 5.21
N TYR A 232 -6.04 -23.46 5.79
CA TYR A 232 -6.04 -23.27 7.25
C TYR A 232 -6.65 -24.47 7.96
N GLY A 233 -7.74 -25.03 7.44
CA GLY A 233 -8.42 -26.20 8.01
C GLY A 233 -7.51 -27.41 8.24
N LYS A 234 -6.57 -27.65 7.33
CA LYS A 234 -5.61 -28.78 7.38
C LYS A 234 -4.33 -28.47 8.15
N ASN A 235 -4.02 -27.20 8.43
CA ASN A 235 -2.76 -26.77 9.03
C ASN A 235 -2.99 -26.10 10.38
N GLU A 236 -3.02 -26.89 11.46
CA GLU A 236 -3.26 -26.38 12.81
C GLU A 236 -2.20 -25.35 13.25
N GLN A 237 -0.94 -25.56 12.86
CA GLN A 237 0.15 -24.61 13.12
C GLN A 237 -0.11 -23.24 12.49
N LEU A 238 -0.68 -23.18 11.29
CA LEU A 238 -0.97 -21.92 10.61
C LEU A 238 -2.18 -21.20 11.23
N LYS A 239 -3.18 -21.95 11.71
CA LYS A 239 -4.26 -21.35 12.50
C LYS A 239 -3.73 -20.72 13.77
N GLU A 240 -2.83 -21.41 14.46
CA GLU A 240 -2.25 -20.93 15.71
C GLU A 240 -1.42 -19.66 15.51
N GLN A 241 -0.81 -19.46 14.33
CA GLN A 241 -0.14 -18.20 13.98
C GLN A 241 -1.11 -16.99 13.97
N LEU A 242 -2.40 -17.20 13.73
CA LEU A 242 -3.40 -16.15 13.81
C LEU A 242 -3.78 -15.81 15.26
N ARG A 243 -3.48 -16.67 16.24
CA ARG A 243 -3.83 -16.43 17.63
C ARG A 243 -3.04 -15.27 18.23
N ALA A 244 -1.72 -15.24 18.02
CA ALA A 244 -0.84 -14.23 18.57
C ALA A 244 -1.28 -12.78 18.26
N PRO A 245 -1.54 -12.39 16.99
CA PRO A 245 -1.99 -11.04 16.69
C PRO A 245 -3.37 -10.71 17.28
N ILE A 246 -4.29 -11.69 17.35
CA ILE A 246 -5.61 -11.46 17.97
C ILE A 246 -5.46 -11.24 19.48
N PHE A 247 -4.65 -12.06 20.14
CA PHE A 247 -4.36 -11.93 21.57
C PHE A 247 -3.72 -10.58 21.89
N GLU A 248 -2.76 -10.15 21.07
CA GLU A 248 -2.12 -8.84 21.18
C GLU A 248 -3.14 -7.71 21.06
N GLU A 249 -3.99 -7.72 20.02
CA GLU A 249 -5.04 -6.71 19.84
C GLU A 249 -5.99 -6.64 21.03
N LYS A 250 -6.45 -7.79 21.53
CA LYS A 250 -7.33 -7.83 22.72
C LYS A 250 -6.65 -7.30 23.97
N THR A 251 -5.36 -7.58 24.13
CA THR A 251 -4.58 -7.08 25.26
C THR A 251 -4.38 -5.56 25.17
N VAL A 252 -4.09 -5.05 23.98
CA VAL A 252 -4.01 -3.61 23.71
C VAL A 252 -5.35 -2.93 24.01
N ASP A 253 -6.46 -3.49 23.53
CA ASP A 253 -7.80 -2.95 23.80
C ASP A 253 -8.09 -2.87 25.30
N PHE A 254 -7.79 -3.96 26.03
CA PHE A 254 -7.94 -3.97 27.49
C PHE A 254 -7.12 -2.88 28.19
N ILE A 255 -5.88 -2.65 27.77
CA ILE A 255 -5.05 -1.58 28.33
C ILE A 255 -5.62 -0.20 27.99
N LEU A 256 -6.10 0.00 26.75
CA LEU A 256 -6.69 1.27 26.31
C LEU A 256 -8.01 1.58 27.04
N GLU A 257 -8.82 0.58 27.37
CA GLU A 257 -10.04 0.75 28.17
C GLU A 257 -9.76 1.28 29.59
N LEU A 258 -8.59 0.96 30.15
CA LEU A 258 -8.15 1.43 31.46
C LEU A 258 -7.32 2.72 31.38
N ALA A 259 -6.77 3.03 30.22
CA ALA A 259 -5.93 4.19 30.01
C ALA A 259 -6.76 5.46 29.87
N LYS A 260 -6.15 6.59 30.23
CA LYS A 260 -6.71 7.91 29.90
C LYS A 260 -6.40 8.25 28.43
N VAL A 261 -7.36 7.99 27.55
CA VAL A 261 -7.27 8.35 26.13
C VAL A 261 -7.85 9.75 25.92
N ASN A 262 -7.07 10.65 25.31
CA ASN A 262 -7.55 11.98 24.93
C ASN A 262 -7.90 11.99 23.45
N GLU A 263 -9.12 12.42 23.11
CA GLU A 263 -9.53 12.58 21.73
C GLU A 263 -9.08 13.95 21.19
N LYS A 264 -8.43 13.95 20.03
CA LYS A 264 -8.05 15.16 19.31
C LYS A 264 -8.70 15.15 17.93
N PRO A 265 -9.50 16.17 17.57
CA PRO A 265 -9.98 16.30 16.20
C PRO A 265 -8.80 16.58 15.27
N VAL A 266 -8.72 15.83 14.17
CA VAL A 266 -7.69 15.95 13.14
C VAL A 266 -8.33 15.91 11.76
N THR A 267 -7.70 16.53 10.77
CA THR A 267 -8.15 16.39 9.37
C THR A 267 -7.64 15.07 8.77
N PRO A 268 -8.23 14.57 7.66
CA PRO A 268 -7.70 13.41 6.97
C PRO A 268 -6.24 13.57 6.54
N GLU A 269 -5.84 14.75 6.07
CA GLU A 269 -4.46 15.02 5.64
C GLU A 269 -3.48 14.94 6.82
N GLU A 270 -3.87 15.48 7.98
CA GLU A 270 -3.05 15.41 9.20
C GLU A 270 -2.91 13.97 9.70
N LEU A 271 -3.99 13.18 9.65
CA LEU A 271 -3.97 11.77 10.05
C LEU A 271 -3.03 10.95 9.15
N LEU A 272 -3.16 11.11 7.83
CA LEU A 272 -2.34 10.40 6.85
C LEU A 272 -0.86 10.78 6.95
N GLU A 273 -0.57 12.08 7.13
CA GLU A 273 0.81 12.54 7.28
C GLU A 273 1.43 12.05 8.59
N ALA A 274 0.67 12.03 9.68
CA ALA A 274 1.14 11.48 10.94
C ALA A 274 1.42 9.97 10.85
N ALA A 275 0.55 9.20 10.19
CA ALA A 275 0.77 7.78 9.95
C ALA A 275 2.02 7.53 9.10
N ARG A 276 2.19 8.28 8.00
CA ARG A 276 3.37 8.18 7.12
C ARG A 276 4.67 8.45 7.88
N LYS A 277 4.71 9.52 8.68
CA LYS A 277 5.88 9.86 9.50
C LYS A 277 6.21 8.76 10.50
N ALA A 278 5.18 8.21 11.13
CA ALA A 278 5.36 7.12 12.08
C ALA A 278 6.02 5.93 11.36
N ASP A 279 5.51 5.50 10.21
CA ASP A 279 6.07 4.36 9.46
C ASP A 279 7.53 4.61 9.04
N GLU A 280 7.87 5.83 8.62
CA GLU A 280 9.26 6.22 8.31
C GLU A 280 10.21 6.19 9.53
N GLU A 281 9.70 6.34 10.75
CA GLU A 281 10.48 6.25 11.99
C GLU A 281 10.64 4.78 12.46
N GLU A 282 9.74 3.88 12.07
CA GLU A 282 9.80 2.46 12.45
C GLU A 282 10.77 1.65 11.56
N ASP A 283 10.92 2.05 10.29
CA ASP A 283 11.89 1.47 9.35
C ASP A 283 13.31 2.04 9.52
N LYS A 284 13.46 3.13 10.28
CA LYS A 284 14.78 3.66 10.64
C LYS A 284 15.26 3.04 11.94
N PRO A 285 16.49 2.51 11.97
CA PRO A 285 17.10 2.19 13.25
C PRO A 285 17.16 3.45 14.11
N ALA A 286 16.77 3.34 15.38
CA ALA A 286 16.51 4.46 16.28
C ALA A 286 17.67 5.48 16.29
N GLU A 287 17.48 6.61 15.61
CA GLU A 287 18.31 7.78 15.84
C GLU A 287 18.04 8.28 17.26
N GLN A 288 19.12 8.41 18.03
CA GLN A 288 19.13 8.78 19.44
C GLN A 288 18.16 9.94 19.74
N SER A 289 17.20 9.70 20.64
CA SER A 289 16.42 10.78 21.25
C SER A 289 17.38 11.82 21.84
N PRO A 290 17.17 13.13 21.59
CA PRO A 290 17.99 14.15 22.22
C PRO A 290 17.73 14.08 23.73
N SER A 291 18.77 13.69 24.47
CA SER A 291 18.86 13.82 25.91
C SER A 291 18.48 15.24 26.31
N ALA A 292 17.36 15.41 27.04
CA ALA A 292 17.05 16.59 27.81
C ALA A 292 17.12 16.24 29.30
#